data_AF-A0A453H939-F1
#
_entry.id   AF-A0A453H939-F1
#
_cell.length_a   1.000
_cell.length_b   1.000
_cell.length_c   1.000
_cell.angle_alpha   90.00
_cell.angle_beta   90.00
_cell.angle_gamma   90.00
#
_symmetry.space_group_name_H-M   'P 1'
#
loop_
_entity.id
_entity.type
_entity.pdbx_description
1 polymer ?
#
loop_
_entity_poly.entity_id
_entity_poly.type
_entity_poly.pdbx_seq_one_letter_code
_entity_poly.pdbx_strand_id
1 'polypeptide(L)'
;MHVKEPLDIFMSHDWPLGITEYGNWERLLREKPFFTEEVHQRKLGSESAAKLLNKLKPPYWFSAHLHCRFPAIIQHGEDGPTTKFLALDKCLPGRNFLQVIDIPSNPGPYEIQYDEEWLAITRRFNSAFPLTRMPCTIRNEELDIQDDRQWVRSKLNARGAKTFDFVQTAPPYDPSRPVYNPPIAVPCRNPQTESFLQFLELPYLLDSSNPGGVDINVSSSQAAPALDNDDIELPDEVEDDEDDEE
;
A
#
# COMPACT_ATOMS: atom_id res chain seq x y z
N MET A 1 -7.33 15.52 -6.52
CA MET A 1 -6.04 14.80 -6.58
C MET A 1 -4.95 15.83 -6.81
N HIS A 2 -3.90 15.81 -5.97
CA HIS A 2 -2.86 16.86 -5.94
C HIS A 2 -1.57 16.51 -6.64
N VAL A 3 -1.31 15.22 -6.87
CA VAL A 3 -0.13 14.77 -7.59
C VAL A 3 -0.23 15.23 -9.04
N LYS A 4 0.78 15.98 -9.48
CA LYS A 4 0.89 16.53 -10.84
C LYS A 4 2.15 16.07 -11.54
N GLU A 5 3.16 15.68 -10.79
CA GLU A 5 4.43 15.22 -11.35
C GLU A 5 4.29 13.82 -11.95
N PRO A 6 5.05 13.53 -13.03
CA PRO A 6 5.04 12.20 -13.62
C PRO A 6 5.54 11.17 -12.62
N LEU A 7 4.88 10.01 -12.60
CA LEU A 7 5.25 8.86 -11.77
C LEU A 7 5.75 7.73 -12.65
N ASP A 8 6.85 7.10 -12.27
CA ASP A 8 7.38 5.93 -12.97
C ASP A 8 6.69 4.63 -12.55
N ILE A 9 6.44 4.51 -11.24
CA ILE A 9 5.91 3.30 -10.61
C ILE A 9 4.79 3.69 -9.65
N PHE A 10 3.67 2.98 -9.74
CA PHE A 10 2.61 3.02 -8.75
C PHE A 10 2.44 1.64 -8.10
N MET A 11 2.17 1.62 -6.80
CA MET A 11 1.91 0.39 -6.06
C MET A 11 0.58 0.51 -5.31
N SER A 12 -0.25 -0.53 -5.41
CA SER A 12 -1.46 -0.69 -4.61
C SER A 12 -1.50 -2.11 -4.05
N HIS A 13 -2.24 -2.36 -2.96
CA HIS A 13 -2.47 -3.75 -2.55
C HIS A 13 -3.53 -4.38 -3.47
N ASP A 14 -4.72 -3.79 -3.48
CA ASP A 14 -5.83 -4.25 -4.32
C ASP A 14 -5.60 -3.88 -5.79
N TRP A 15 -6.19 -4.66 -6.68
CA TRP A 15 -6.13 -4.43 -8.12
C TRP A 15 -7.00 -3.25 -8.53
N PRO A 16 -6.64 -2.48 -9.57
CA PRO A 16 -7.56 -1.54 -10.20
C PRO A 16 -8.81 -2.27 -10.72
N LEU A 17 -9.99 -1.75 -10.44
CA LEU A 17 -11.26 -2.29 -10.95
C LEU A 17 -11.23 -2.41 -12.49
N GLY A 18 -11.55 -3.59 -13.01
CA GLY A 18 -11.60 -3.88 -14.45
C GLY A 18 -10.23 -4.10 -15.11
N ILE A 19 -9.14 -4.23 -14.33
CA ILE A 19 -7.81 -4.53 -14.88
C ILE A 19 -7.75 -5.85 -15.65
N THR A 20 -8.65 -6.78 -15.35
CA THR A 20 -8.71 -8.11 -15.97
C THR A 20 -8.97 -8.04 -17.48
N GLU A 21 -9.65 -6.99 -17.95
CA GLU A 21 -9.93 -6.73 -19.37
C GLU A 21 -8.67 -6.48 -20.21
N TYR A 22 -7.56 -6.15 -19.56
CA TYR A 22 -6.28 -5.81 -20.17
C TYR A 22 -5.25 -6.95 -20.10
N GLY A 23 -5.67 -8.12 -19.62
CA GLY A 23 -4.84 -9.32 -19.49
C GLY A 23 -5.61 -10.57 -19.92
N ASN A 24 -5.03 -11.74 -19.64
CA ASN A 24 -5.67 -13.02 -19.96
C ASN A 24 -6.68 -13.41 -18.86
N TRP A 25 -7.88 -12.83 -18.93
CA TRP A 25 -8.95 -13.12 -17.96
C TRP A 25 -9.43 -14.58 -18.02
N GLU A 26 -9.37 -15.23 -19.18
CA GLU A 26 -9.76 -16.65 -19.32
C GLU A 26 -8.85 -17.55 -18.47
N ARG A 27 -7.53 -17.31 -18.52
CA ARG A 27 -6.55 -17.99 -17.66
C ARG A 27 -6.84 -17.71 -16.18
N LEU A 28 -7.13 -16.45 -15.83
CA LEU A 28 -7.47 -16.09 -14.45
C LEU A 28 -8.69 -16.87 -13.96
N LEU A 29 -9.74 -16.99 -14.77
CA LEU A 29 -10.96 -17.72 -14.37
C LEU A 29 -10.77 -19.23 -14.37
N ARG A 30 -9.86 -19.78 -15.17
CA ARG A 30 -9.47 -21.19 -15.06
C ARG A 30 -8.75 -21.47 -13.74
N GLU A 31 -7.81 -20.60 -13.36
CA GLU A 31 -7.07 -20.73 -12.09
C GLU A 31 -7.94 -20.38 -10.86
N LYS A 32 -8.89 -19.44 -11.01
CA LYS A 32 -9.76 -18.95 -9.93
C LYS A 32 -11.21 -18.76 -10.42
N PRO A 33 -11.98 -19.86 -10.57
CA PRO A 33 -13.35 -19.81 -11.09
C PRO A 33 -14.32 -18.97 -10.25
N PHE A 34 -14.05 -18.81 -8.95
CA PHE A 34 -14.87 -18.00 -8.05
C PHE A 34 -14.86 -16.49 -8.38
N PHE A 35 -13.92 -16.02 -9.21
CA PHE A 35 -13.93 -14.64 -9.71
C PHE A 35 -14.85 -14.42 -10.92
N THR A 36 -15.46 -15.47 -11.49
CA THR A 36 -16.23 -15.40 -12.74
C THR A 36 -17.31 -14.31 -12.70
N GLU A 37 -18.15 -14.32 -11.67
CA GLU A 37 -19.24 -13.33 -11.55
C GLU A 37 -18.70 -11.91 -11.39
N GLU A 38 -17.67 -11.72 -10.56
CA GLU A 38 -17.10 -10.39 -10.32
C GLU A 38 -16.34 -9.85 -11.54
N VAL A 39 -15.69 -10.70 -12.32
CA VAL A 39 -15.04 -10.32 -13.58
C VAL A 39 -16.09 -9.91 -14.61
N HIS A 40 -17.14 -10.71 -14.80
CA HIS A 40 -18.21 -10.39 -15.75
C HIS A 40 -19.03 -9.17 -15.36
N GLN A 41 -19.30 -8.96 -14.07
CA GLN A 41 -20.00 -7.78 -13.57
C GLN A 41 -19.09 -6.54 -13.41
N ARG A 42 -17.79 -6.66 -13.69
CA ARG A 42 -16.79 -5.61 -13.51
C ARG A 42 -16.76 -5.06 -12.07
N LYS A 43 -16.76 -5.97 -11.08
CA LYS A 43 -16.73 -5.70 -9.64
C LYS A 43 -15.41 -6.10 -8.95
N LEU A 44 -14.59 -6.93 -9.62
CA LEU A 44 -13.30 -7.36 -9.05
C LEU A 44 -12.30 -6.20 -9.00
N GLY A 45 -11.93 -5.77 -7.79
CA GLY A 45 -10.90 -4.76 -7.53
C GLY A 45 -11.42 -3.43 -6.96
N SER A 46 -10.54 -2.44 -6.91
CA SER A 46 -10.75 -1.14 -6.27
C SER A 46 -11.09 -0.04 -7.27
N GLU A 47 -12.26 0.59 -7.10
CA GLU A 47 -12.70 1.72 -7.91
C GLU A 47 -11.76 2.94 -7.74
N SER A 48 -11.28 3.18 -6.52
CA SER A 48 -10.32 4.24 -6.22
C SER A 48 -9.01 4.02 -6.96
N ALA A 49 -8.49 2.78 -6.96
CA ALA A 49 -7.29 2.43 -7.72
C ALA A 49 -7.49 2.61 -9.23
N ALA A 50 -8.65 2.23 -9.78
CA ALA A 50 -8.95 2.47 -11.20
C ALA A 50 -9.00 3.97 -11.55
N LYS A 51 -9.59 4.81 -10.70
CA LYS A 51 -9.58 6.28 -10.87
C LYS A 51 -8.15 6.82 -10.89
N LEU A 52 -7.29 6.33 -10.00
CA LEU A 52 -5.87 6.71 -9.94
C LEU A 52 -5.10 6.23 -11.18
N LEU A 53 -5.29 4.98 -11.61
CA LEU A 53 -4.67 4.42 -12.81
C LEU A 53 -5.01 5.25 -14.06
N ASN A 54 -6.29 5.57 -14.26
CA ASN A 54 -6.76 6.37 -15.40
C ASN A 54 -6.24 7.82 -15.37
N LYS A 55 -5.99 8.36 -14.18
CA LYS A 55 -5.54 9.74 -14.00
C LYS A 55 -4.02 9.89 -14.11
N LEU A 56 -3.27 9.02 -13.43
CA LEU A 56 -1.81 9.09 -13.30
C LEU A 56 -1.08 8.43 -14.45
N LYS A 57 -1.64 7.34 -14.99
CA LYS A 57 -1.08 6.61 -16.14
C LYS A 57 0.42 6.29 -16.02
N PRO A 58 0.89 5.77 -14.87
CA PRO A 58 2.31 5.48 -14.67
C PRO A 58 2.77 4.38 -15.65
N PRO A 59 4.04 4.37 -16.09
CA PRO A 59 4.60 3.27 -16.89
C PRO A 59 4.46 1.89 -16.23
N TYR A 60 4.54 1.82 -14.89
CA TYR A 60 4.40 0.57 -14.12
C TYR A 60 3.35 0.68 -13.03
N TRP A 61 2.54 -0.38 -12.88
CA TRP A 61 1.60 -0.55 -11.78
C TRP A 61 1.74 -1.95 -11.15
N PHE A 62 2.03 -2.02 -9.86
CA PHE A 62 2.15 -3.28 -9.14
C PHE A 62 1.03 -3.47 -8.13
N SER A 63 0.47 -4.68 -8.08
CA SER A 63 -0.57 -5.06 -7.12
C SER A 63 -0.35 -6.44 -6.50
N ALA A 64 -1.16 -6.78 -5.50
CA ALA A 64 -1.12 -8.05 -4.79
C ALA A 64 -2.55 -8.50 -4.45
N HIS A 65 -2.80 -8.94 -3.21
CA HIS A 65 -4.11 -9.26 -2.63
C HIS A 65 -4.81 -10.52 -3.15
N LEU A 66 -4.98 -10.67 -4.48
CA LEU A 66 -5.78 -11.75 -5.06
C LEU A 66 -5.05 -13.10 -5.17
N HIS A 67 -3.83 -13.20 -4.63
CA HIS A 67 -3.02 -14.42 -4.55
C HIS A 67 -2.96 -15.18 -5.88
N CYS A 68 -2.62 -14.47 -6.95
CA CYS A 68 -2.31 -15.02 -8.26
C CYS A 68 -1.43 -14.03 -9.03
N ARG A 69 -0.63 -14.57 -9.95
CA ARG A 69 0.17 -13.76 -10.86
C ARG A 69 -0.68 -13.32 -12.04
N PHE A 70 -0.80 -12.01 -12.27
CA PHE A 70 -1.58 -11.49 -13.40
C PHE A 70 -0.88 -10.33 -14.10
N PRO A 71 -0.34 -10.56 -15.31
CA PRO A 71 0.19 -9.49 -16.15
C PRO A 71 -0.92 -8.87 -17.00
N ALA A 72 -0.90 -7.55 -17.13
CA ALA A 72 -1.79 -6.82 -18.05
C ALA A 72 -1.08 -5.61 -18.67
N ILE A 73 -1.54 -5.18 -19.83
CA ILE A 73 -1.02 -4.00 -20.53
C ILE A 73 -2.18 -3.06 -20.83
N ILE A 74 -2.13 -1.86 -20.27
CA ILE A 74 -3.17 -0.85 -20.41
C ILE A 74 -2.69 0.22 -21.39
N GLN A 75 -3.38 0.35 -22.52
CA GLN A 75 -3.14 1.40 -23.49
C GLN A 75 -4.08 2.59 -23.21
N HIS A 76 -3.53 3.75 -22.82
CA HIS A 76 -4.33 4.89 -22.34
C HIS A 76 -4.85 5.80 -23.46
N GLY A 77 -5.72 5.27 -24.32
CA GLY A 77 -6.20 5.93 -25.54
C GLY A 77 -5.37 5.56 -26.77
N GLU A 78 -5.84 5.92 -27.98
CA GLU A 78 -5.28 5.45 -29.25
C GLU A 78 -3.76 5.73 -29.39
N ASP A 79 -3.33 6.94 -28.99
CA ASP A 79 -1.91 7.36 -29.00
C ASP A 79 -1.38 7.65 -27.58
N GLY A 80 -2.00 7.06 -26.55
CA GLY A 80 -1.65 7.31 -25.17
C GLY A 80 -0.38 6.59 -24.67
N PRO A 81 0.08 6.91 -23.46
CA PRO A 81 1.10 6.11 -22.79
C PRO A 81 0.55 4.72 -22.46
N THR A 82 1.46 3.77 -22.25
CA THR A 82 1.12 2.41 -21.84
C THR A 82 1.51 2.20 -20.37
N THR A 83 0.62 1.59 -19.58
CA THR A 83 0.95 1.08 -18.25
C THR A 83 1.15 -0.44 -18.30
N LYS A 84 2.26 -0.92 -17.76
CA LYS A 84 2.51 -2.34 -17.52
C LYS A 84 2.03 -2.68 -16.12
N PHE A 85 0.99 -3.49 -16.02
CA PHE A 85 0.44 -3.98 -14.77
C PHE A 85 0.99 -5.37 -14.44
N LEU A 86 1.36 -5.58 -13.18
CA LEU A 86 1.68 -6.91 -12.67
C LEU A 86 1.14 -7.07 -11.25
N ALA A 87 0.33 -8.10 -11.07
CA ALA A 87 0.03 -8.63 -9.75
C ALA A 87 0.84 -9.89 -9.46
N LEU A 88 1.20 -10.09 -8.19
CA LEU A 88 1.97 -11.23 -7.70
C LEU A 88 1.20 -12.04 -6.66
N ASP A 89 1.60 -13.32 -6.54
CA ASP A 89 1.02 -14.26 -5.58
C ASP A 89 1.57 -14.05 -4.16
N LYS A 90 1.01 -14.77 -3.19
CA LYS A 90 1.53 -14.87 -1.83
C LYS A 90 2.81 -15.70 -1.81
N CYS A 91 3.72 -15.35 -0.91
CA CYS A 91 5.00 -16.04 -0.66
C CYS A 91 4.81 -17.45 -0.08
N LEU A 92 4.29 -18.37 -0.90
CA LEU A 92 4.13 -19.79 -0.59
C LEU A 92 4.97 -20.64 -1.55
N PRO A 93 5.36 -21.86 -1.15
CA PRO A 93 6.08 -22.79 -2.02
C PRO A 93 5.37 -22.99 -3.37
N GLY A 94 6.15 -23.06 -4.45
CA GLY A 94 5.64 -23.29 -5.81
C GLY A 94 4.88 -22.12 -6.45
N ARG A 95 4.69 -20.99 -5.75
CA ARG A 95 3.90 -19.86 -6.26
C ARG A 95 4.72 -18.77 -6.93
N ASN A 96 4.09 -18.04 -7.84
CA ASN A 96 4.68 -16.94 -8.59
C ASN A 96 4.64 -15.61 -7.81
N PHE A 97 5.33 -15.57 -6.67
CA PHE A 97 5.28 -14.44 -5.72
C PHE A 97 6.40 -13.40 -5.91
N LEU A 98 7.43 -13.69 -6.70
CA LEU A 98 8.58 -12.82 -6.90
C LEU A 98 8.84 -12.58 -8.39
N GLN A 99 9.03 -11.32 -8.75
CA GLN A 99 9.48 -10.89 -10.07
C GLN A 99 10.60 -9.87 -9.88
N VAL A 100 11.71 -10.09 -10.57
CA VAL A 100 12.78 -9.09 -10.73
C VAL A 100 12.58 -8.39 -12.06
N ILE A 101 12.68 -7.06 -12.07
CA ILE A 101 12.58 -6.22 -13.27
C ILE A 101 13.73 -5.21 -13.29
N ASP A 102 14.22 -4.92 -14.48
CA ASP A 102 15.21 -3.88 -14.71
C ASP A 102 14.52 -2.59 -15.16
N ILE A 103 14.73 -1.51 -14.41
CA ILE A 103 14.19 -0.18 -14.73
C ILE A 103 15.36 0.74 -15.10
N PRO A 104 15.32 1.39 -16.27
CA PRO A 104 16.36 2.34 -16.66
C PRO A 104 16.48 3.47 -15.63
N SER A 105 17.72 3.80 -15.27
CA SER A 105 18.01 4.90 -14.35
C SER A 105 19.32 5.59 -14.72
N ASN A 106 19.47 6.82 -14.26
CA ASN A 106 20.74 7.53 -14.37
C ASN A 106 21.80 6.87 -13.46
N PRO A 107 23.10 7.05 -13.73
CA PRO A 107 24.16 6.56 -12.86
C PRO A 107 23.96 7.03 -11.40
N GLY A 108 24.20 6.12 -10.45
CA GLY A 108 24.04 6.36 -9.01
C GLY A 108 25.01 7.40 -8.42
N PRO A 109 24.95 7.63 -7.10
CA PRO A 109 24.37 6.73 -6.09
C PRO A 109 22.85 6.74 -6.04
N TYR A 110 22.24 5.57 -5.79
CA TYR A 110 20.81 5.44 -5.56
C TYR A 110 20.52 5.64 -4.07
N GLU A 111 19.81 6.71 -3.74
CA GLU A 111 19.42 7.03 -2.36
C GLU A 111 17.90 7.18 -2.25
N ILE A 112 17.33 6.76 -1.12
CA ILE A 112 15.93 7.05 -0.81
C ILE A 112 15.83 8.51 -0.34
N GLN A 113 14.96 9.26 -1.00
CA GLN A 113 14.75 10.68 -0.75
C GLN A 113 13.26 10.97 -0.58
N TYR A 114 12.98 12.04 0.17
CA TYR A 114 11.64 12.60 0.19
C TYR A 114 11.32 13.30 -1.12
N ASP A 115 10.11 13.05 -1.62
CA ASP A 115 9.54 13.76 -2.75
C ASP A 115 8.98 15.14 -2.32
N GLU A 116 9.29 16.19 -3.08
CA GLU A 116 8.88 17.56 -2.77
C GLU A 116 7.34 17.72 -2.79
N GLU A 117 6.68 17.15 -3.80
CA GLU A 117 5.23 17.25 -3.97
C GLU A 117 4.49 16.49 -2.87
N TRP A 118 4.94 15.28 -2.54
CA TRP A 118 4.42 14.47 -1.44
C TRP A 118 4.53 15.18 -0.09
N LEU A 119 5.69 15.76 0.24
CA LEU A 119 5.87 16.51 1.47
C LEU A 119 4.95 17.74 1.53
N ALA A 120 4.78 18.45 0.42
CA ALA A 120 3.90 19.61 0.35
C ALA A 120 2.44 19.22 0.58
N ILE A 121 1.97 18.15 -0.06
CA ILE A 121 0.63 17.59 0.16
C ILE A 121 0.47 17.16 1.63
N THR A 122 1.43 16.41 2.16
CA THR A 122 1.40 15.90 3.55
C THR A 122 1.29 17.06 4.54
N ARG A 123 2.09 18.11 4.34
CA ARG A 123 2.07 19.31 5.17
C ARG A 123 0.75 20.04 5.08
N ARG A 124 0.26 20.28 3.85
CA ARG A 124 -1.00 20.99 3.61
C ARG A 124 -2.18 20.32 4.32
N PHE A 125 -2.26 19.00 4.24
CA PHE A 125 -3.42 18.24 4.71
C PHE A 125 -3.26 17.69 6.12
N ASN A 126 -2.18 18.01 6.83
CA ASN A 126 -1.98 17.53 8.20
C ASN A 126 -3.15 17.92 9.11
N SER A 127 -3.66 19.15 9.04
CA SER A 127 -4.80 19.59 9.85
C SER A 127 -6.12 18.91 9.50
N ALA A 128 -6.21 18.29 8.32
CA ALA A 128 -7.37 17.51 7.88
C ALA A 128 -7.25 16.02 8.22
N PHE A 129 -6.18 15.61 8.92
CA PHE A 129 -5.98 14.22 9.35
C PHE A 129 -7.17 13.76 10.21
N PRO A 130 -7.91 12.71 9.79
CA PRO A 130 -9.09 12.28 10.50
C PRO A 130 -8.72 11.61 11.83
N LEU A 131 -9.06 12.25 12.94
CA LEU A 131 -8.92 11.70 14.30
C LEU A 131 -10.10 10.82 14.72
N THR A 132 -11.07 10.61 13.82
CA THR A 132 -12.25 9.79 14.06
C THR A 132 -12.52 8.91 12.85
N ARG A 133 -13.43 7.94 13.00
CA ARG A 133 -13.90 7.11 11.87
C ARG A 133 -14.82 7.87 10.89
N MET A 134 -15.18 9.12 11.20
CA MET A 134 -16.01 9.92 10.33
C MET A 134 -15.17 10.43 9.15
N PRO A 135 -15.69 10.33 7.91
CA PRO A 135 -15.01 10.89 6.74
C PRO A 135 -14.79 12.39 6.91
N CYS A 136 -13.58 12.86 6.60
CA CYS A 136 -13.29 14.28 6.47
C CYS A 136 -13.61 14.74 5.04
N THR A 137 -14.43 15.77 4.91
CA THR A 137 -14.71 16.41 3.60
C THR A 137 -13.80 17.63 3.45
N ILE A 138 -12.80 17.49 2.58
CA ILE A 138 -11.90 18.59 2.20
C ILE A 138 -12.59 19.45 1.12
N ARG A 139 -12.61 20.77 1.28
CA ARG A 139 -13.23 21.69 0.31
C ARG A 139 -12.28 21.99 -0.85
N ASN A 140 -12.83 22.29 -2.03
CA ASN A 140 -12.04 22.58 -3.23
C ASN A 140 -11.15 23.83 -3.13
N GLU A 141 -11.44 24.76 -2.22
CA GLU A 141 -10.60 25.96 -1.98
C GLU A 141 -9.36 25.65 -1.13
N GLU A 142 -9.33 24.51 -0.43
CA GLU A 142 -8.20 24.09 0.42
C GLU A 142 -7.07 23.43 -0.40
N LEU A 143 -7.22 23.38 -1.73
CA LEU A 143 -6.45 22.51 -2.64
C LEU A 143 -5.14 23.09 -3.16
N ASP A 144 -4.86 24.37 -2.94
CA ASP A 144 -3.57 24.96 -3.34
C ASP A 144 -2.47 24.56 -2.35
N ILE A 145 -1.42 23.94 -2.89
CA ILE A 145 -0.24 23.49 -2.14
C ILE A 145 0.99 24.37 -2.43
N GLN A 146 0.85 25.44 -3.22
CA GLN A 146 2.01 26.17 -3.74
C GLN A 146 2.87 26.82 -2.65
N ASP A 147 2.24 27.37 -1.61
CA ASP A 147 2.95 27.94 -0.46
C ASP A 147 3.69 26.86 0.32
N ASP A 148 3.02 25.73 0.61
CA ASP A 148 3.63 24.57 1.26
C ASP A 148 4.78 23.99 0.43
N ARG A 149 4.64 23.98 -0.88
CA ARG A 149 5.66 23.50 -1.81
C ARG A 149 6.89 24.39 -1.83
N GLN A 150 6.72 25.71 -1.85
CA GLN A 150 7.84 26.65 -1.74
C GLN A 150 8.57 26.53 -0.39
N TRP A 151 7.79 26.35 0.68
CA TRP A 151 8.33 26.13 2.02
C TRP A 151 9.14 24.83 2.10
N VAL A 152 8.57 23.72 1.61
CA VAL A 152 9.23 22.40 1.57
C VAL A 152 10.50 22.47 0.74
N ARG A 153 10.47 23.09 -0.44
CA ARG A 153 11.66 23.29 -1.28
C ARG A 153 12.78 23.99 -0.52
N SER A 154 12.44 25.03 0.23
CA SER A 154 13.42 25.75 1.06
C SER A 154 14.02 24.86 2.15
N LYS A 155 13.22 24.01 2.78
CA LYS A 155 13.70 23.02 3.77
C LYS A 155 14.59 21.95 3.14
N LEU A 156 14.20 21.40 1.99
CA LEU A 156 14.99 20.40 1.27
C LEU A 156 16.31 20.98 0.77
N ASN A 157 16.34 22.24 0.31
CA ASN A 157 17.58 22.91 -0.09
C ASN A 157 18.54 23.13 1.09
N ALA A 158 18.02 23.36 2.29
CA ALA A 158 18.85 23.60 3.48
C ALA A 158 19.36 22.30 4.13
N ARG A 159 18.55 21.24 4.17
CA ARG A 159 18.82 19.99 4.89
C ARG A 159 19.17 18.79 3.99
N GLY A 160 18.86 18.87 2.70
CA GLY A 160 18.93 17.76 1.76
C GLY A 160 17.71 16.84 1.82
N ALA A 161 17.41 16.16 0.71
CA ALA A 161 16.19 15.35 0.56
C ALA A 161 16.27 13.93 1.14
N LYS A 162 17.46 13.48 1.58
CA LYS A 162 17.68 12.13 2.12
C LYS A 162 16.74 11.83 3.30
N THR A 163 16.20 10.62 3.42
CA THR A 163 15.38 10.26 4.60
C THR A 163 16.19 10.25 5.90
N PHE A 164 15.52 10.25 7.06
CA PHE A 164 16.19 10.01 8.34
C PHE A 164 16.60 8.53 8.47
N ASP A 165 17.63 8.27 9.26
CA ASP A 165 18.05 6.91 9.59
C ASP A 165 16.98 6.22 10.45
N PHE A 166 16.65 4.97 10.11
CA PHE A 166 15.67 4.21 10.85
C PHE A 166 16.28 3.70 12.17
N VAL A 167 15.55 3.89 13.26
CA VAL A 167 15.88 3.33 14.57
C VAL A 167 15.04 2.08 14.82
N GLN A 168 15.63 1.06 15.43
CA GLN A 168 14.90 -0.15 15.76
C GLN A 168 13.78 0.15 16.78
N THR A 169 12.52 -0.18 16.44
CA THR A 169 11.35 0.01 17.32
C THR A 169 10.81 -1.29 17.92
N ALA A 170 11.26 -2.44 17.42
CA ALA A 170 10.90 -3.77 17.91
C ALA A 170 12.11 -4.71 17.85
N PRO A 171 12.23 -5.69 18.77
CA PRO A 171 13.26 -6.73 18.68
C PRO A 171 13.11 -7.55 17.40
N PRO A 172 14.21 -8.03 16.77
CA PRO A 172 14.12 -8.96 15.66
C PRO A 172 13.47 -10.28 16.12
N TYR A 173 12.84 -10.98 15.19
CA TYR A 173 12.36 -12.34 15.44
C TYR A 173 13.55 -13.26 15.78
N ASP A 174 13.37 -14.07 16.82
CA ASP A 174 14.34 -15.06 17.29
C ASP A 174 13.65 -16.43 17.35
N PRO A 175 13.95 -17.36 16.43
CA PRO A 175 13.28 -18.67 16.38
C PRO A 175 13.57 -19.55 17.60
N SER A 176 14.59 -19.19 18.40
CA SER A 176 14.93 -19.92 19.63
C SER A 176 14.10 -19.49 20.85
N ARG A 177 13.36 -18.38 20.73
CA ARG A 177 12.52 -17.85 21.81
C ARG A 177 11.06 -18.19 21.55
N PRO A 178 10.31 -18.64 22.57
CA PRO A 178 8.87 -18.77 22.44
C PRO A 178 8.25 -17.40 22.15
N VAL A 179 7.24 -17.37 21.27
CA VAL A 179 6.50 -16.14 20.95
C VAL A 179 5.77 -15.68 22.20
N TYR A 180 6.35 -14.69 22.88
CA TYR A 180 5.69 -14.03 23.99
C TYR A 180 4.74 -12.98 23.42
N ASN A 181 3.45 -13.06 23.74
CA ASN A 181 2.51 -11.98 23.49
C ASN A 181 2.60 -11.00 24.67
N PRO A 182 3.39 -9.92 24.58
CA PRO A 182 3.38 -8.94 25.66
C PRO A 182 1.97 -8.35 25.80
N PRO A 183 1.57 -7.95 27.02
CA PRO A 183 0.37 -7.15 27.21
C PRO A 183 0.43 -5.92 26.30
N ILE A 184 -0.74 -5.48 25.83
CA ILE A 184 -0.92 -4.37 24.88
C ILE A 184 0.10 -3.27 25.17
N ALA A 185 1.02 -3.06 24.23
CA ALA A 185 2.08 -2.09 24.37
C ALA A 185 1.48 -0.72 24.69
N VAL A 186 2.07 -0.04 25.69
CA VAL A 186 1.76 1.37 25.96
C VAL A 186 1.91 2.12 24.63
N PRO A 187 0.94 2.97 24.24
CA PRO A 187 1.08 3.81 23.06
C PRO A 187 2.38 4.61 23.18
N CYS A 188 3.39 4.20 22.42
CA CYS A 188 4.65 4.89 22.32
C CYS A 188 4.66 5.65 21.01
N ARG A 189 5.21 6.87 21.03
CA ARG A 189 5.43 7.61 19.80
C ARG A 189 6.49 6.89 18.98
N ASN A 190 6.24 6.81 17.68
CA ASN A 190 7.21 6.26 16.75
C ASN A 190 8.30 7.31 16.48
N PRO A 191 9.59 7.03 16.78
CA PRO A 191 10.66 8.03 16.66
C PRO A 191 10.91 8.48 15.21
N GLN A 192 10.62 7.63 14.22
CA GLN A 192 10.65 8.02 12.81
C GLN A 192 9.55 9.03 12.49
N THR A 193 8.32 8.80 12.96
CA THR A 193 7.20 9.74 12.82
C THR A 193 7.51 11.06 13.52
N GLU A 194 8.09 11.05 14.71
CA GLU A 194 8.49 12.28 15.41
C GLU A 194 9.54 13.07 14.63
N SER A 195 10.58 12.39 14.14
CA SER A 195 11.63 13.04 13.31
C SER A 195 11.05 13.64 12.03
N PHE A 196 10.12 12.93 11.39
CA PHE A 196 9.43 13.38 10.19
C PHE A 196 8.54 14.60 10.44
N LEU A 197 7.73 14.59 11.50
CA LEU A 197 6.86 15.70 11.85
C LEU A 197 7.66 16.92 12.33
N GLN A 198 8.75 16.70 13.08
CA GLN A 198 9.65 17.78 13.48
C GLN A 198 10.29 18.45 12.26
N PHE A 199 10.72 17.67 11.26
CA PHE A 199 11.26 18.19 10.01
C PHE A 199 10.25 19.07 9.25
N LEU A 200 8.99 18.63 9.21
CA LEU A 200 7.91 19.38 8.58
C LEU A 200 7.30 20.47 9.45
N GLU A 201 7.79 20.67 10.68
CA GLU A 201 7.20 21.58 11.68
C GLU A 201 5.70 21.35 11.88
N LEU A 202 5.31 20.08 12.03
CA LEU A 202 3.93 19.64 12.20
C LEU A 202 3.67 19.08 13.61
N PRO A 203 2.45 19.27 14.15
CA PRO A 203 2.07 18.66 15.43
C PRO A 203 1.83 17.15 15.30
N TYR A 204 2.07 16.42 16.40
CA TYR A 204 1.69 15.01 16.53
C TYR A 204 0.21 14.89 16.92
N LEU A 205 -0.67 14.83 15.93
CA LEU A 205 -2.12 14.95 16.16
C LEU A 205 -2.74 13.80 16.96
N LEU A 206 -2.12 12.62 16.97
CA LEU A 206 -2.64 11.44 17.68
C LEU A 206 -2.62 11.60 19.20
N ASP A 207 -1.86 12.54 19.75
CA ASP A 207 -1.91 12.87 21.18
C ASP A 207 -3.20 13.62 21.56
N SER A 208 -3.79 14.33 20.60
CA SER A 208 -4.98 15.18 20.81
C SER A 208 -6.28 14.38 20.84
N SER A 209 -6.24 13.09 20.47
CA SER A 209 -7.38 12.17 20.46
C SER A 209 -7.90 11.79 21.85
N ASN A 210 -7.29 12.27 22.94
CA ASN A 210 -7.68 11.98 24.33
C ASN A 210 -8.16 13.22 25.13
N PRO A 211 -9.23 13.95 24.74
CA PRO A 211 -9.81 14.98 25.60
C PRO A 211 -10.87 14.44 26.59
N GLY A 212 -11.20 13.15 26.54
CA GLY A 212 -12.19 12.54 27.43
C GLY A 212 -11.66 11.23 27.99
N GLY A 213 -11.33 11.23 29.28
CA GLY A 213 -11.23 10.01 30.06
C GLY A 213 -12.58 9.30 29.99
N VAL A 214 -12.71 8.35 29.08
CA VAL A 214 -13.73 7.32 29.13
C VAL A 214 -13.01 6.10 29.65
N ASP A 215 -13.36 5.69 30.87
CA ASP A 215 -12.97 4.41 31.43
C ASP A 215 -13.08 3.35 30.33
N ILE A 216 -11.96 2.69 30.04
CA ILE A 216 -11.94 1.51 29.21
C ILE A 216 -12.89 0.53 29.91
N ASN A 217 -14.11 0.45 29.39
CA ASN A 217 -15.11 -0.45 29.91
C ASN A 217 -14.59 -1.86 29.60
N VAL A 218 -13.98 -2.48 30.61
CA VAL A 218 -13.54 -3.87 30.60
C VAL A 218 -14.79 -4.73 30.57
N SER A 219 -15.45 -4.87 29.42
CA SER A 219 -16.43 -5.93 29.18
C SER A 219 -16.83 -6.03 27.71
N SER A 220 -16.07 -6.81 26.95
CA SER A 220 -16.53 -8.04 26.26
C SER A 220 -15.52 -8.48 25.20
N SER A 221 -14.23 -8.47 25.52
CA SER A 221 -13.30 -9.41 24.89
C SER A 221 -13.57 -10.77 25.53
N GLN A 222 -14.58 -11.49 25.03
CA GLN A 222 -14.50 -12.94 25.11
C GLN A 222 -13.19 -13.31 24.42
N ALA A 223 -12.26 -13.85 25.21
CA ALA A 223 -11.05 -14.44 24.69
C ALA A 223 -11.48 -15.47 23.63
N ALA A 224 -11.16 -15.19 22.37
CA ALA A 224 -11.02 -16.28 21.42
C ALA A 224 -9.99 -17.24 22.03
N PRO A 225 -10.26 -18.55 22.09
CA PRO A 225 -9.25 -19.48 22.55
C PRO A 225 -8.03 -19.29 21.67
N ALA A 226 -6.85 -19.31 22.30
CA ALA A 226 -5.58 -19.35 21.60
C ALA A 226 -5.70 -20.40 20.50
N LEU A 227 -5.63 -19.96 19.24
CA LEU A 227 -5.43 -20.89 18.15
C LEU A 227 -4.06 -21.49 18.40
N ASP A 228 -4.13 -22.74 18.82
CA ASP A 228 -2.98 -23.62 18.91
C ASP A 228 -2.29 -23.65 17.55
N ASN A 229 -1.02 -24.02 17.60
CA ASN A 229 -0.10 -24.04 16.49
C ASN A 229 -0.46 -25.15 15.48
N ASP A 230 -1.62 -25.02 14.84
CA ASP A 230 -2.01 -25.78 13.66
C ASP A 230 -1.62 -24.94 12.44
N ASP A 231 -0.71 -25.51 11.65
CA ASP A 231 -0.62 -25.20 10.23
C ASP A 231 -2.04 -24.98 9.70
N ILE A 232 -2.24 -23.89 8.95
CA ILE A 232 -3.47 -23.74 8.18
C ILE A 232 -3.44 -24.91 7.18
N GLU A 233 -4.09 -26.03 7.53
CA GLU A 233 -4.45 -27.07 6.59
C GLU A 233 -5.34 -26.39 5.55
N LEU A 234 -4.70 -26.01 4.45
CA LEU A 234 -5.41 -25.71 3.23
C LEU A 234 -6.15 -27.00 2.87
N PRO A 235 -7.44 -26.94 2.48
CA PRO A 235 -8.05 -28.11 1.87
C PRO A 235 -7.16 -28.52 0.71
N ASP A 236 -6.76 -29.80 0.67
CA ASP A 236 -5.99 -30.39 -0.41
C ASP A 236 -6.61 -29.92 -1.73
N GLU A 237 -5.92 -29.02 -2.44
CA GLU A 237 -6.19 -28.82 -3.85
C GLU A 237 -5.83 -30.15 -4.47
N VAL A 238 -6.86 -30.91 -4.84
CA VAL A 238 -6.78 -32.15 -5.60
C VAL A 238 -5.63 -32.05 -6.57
N GLU A 239 -4.62 -32.90 -6.38
CA GLU A 239 -3.61 -33.19 -7.38
C GLU A 239 -4.39 -33.64 -8.61
N ASP A 240 -4.55 -32.75 -9.59
CA ASP A 240 -4.86 -33.17 -10.95
C ASP A 240 -3.57 -33.87 -11.42
N ASP A 241 -3.55 -35.20 -11.22
CA ASP A 241 -2.65 -36.10 -11.92
C ASP A 241 -2.81 -35.82 -13.42
N GLU A 242 -1.85 -35.10 -14.00
CA GLU A 242 -1.63 -35.10 -15.45
C GLU A 242 -1.13 -36.50 -15.82
N ASP A 243 -2.07 -37.42 -16.06
CA ASP A 243 -1.85 -38.61 -16.87
C ASP A 243 -1.57 -38.16 -18.32
N ASP A 244 -0.29 -37.93 -18.62
CA ASP A 244 0.23 -37.94 -20.00
C ASP A 244 0.49 -39.41 -20.42
N GLU A 245 -0.56 -40.10 -20.87
CA GLU A 245 -0.46 -41.24 -21.79
C GLU A 245 -1.47 -41.09 -22.94
N GLU A 246 -1.03 -40.52 -24.07
CA GLU A 246 -0.95 -41.13 -25.42
C GLU A 246 -0.46 -40.14 -26.49
#